data_AF-A0A7Y9K167-F1
#
_entry.id   AF-A0A7Y9K167-F1
#
_cell.length_a   1.000
_cell.length_b   1.000
_cell.length_c   1.000
_cell.angle_alpha   90.00
_cell.angle_beta   90.00
_cell.angle_gamma   90.00
#
_symmetry.space_group_name_H-M   'P 1'
#
loop_
_entity.id
_entity.type
_entity.pdbx_description
1 polymer ?
#
loop_
_entity_poly.entity_id
_entity_poly.type
_entity_poly.pdbx_seq_one_letter_code
_entity_poly.pdbx_strand_id
1 'polypeptide(L)'
;MRGFAWGVMAIMLFAIAPAAAAPLDGAPLAAADGTRATVRVVLKFVKRGAGAGLRLDPKTCAACTLVSDANWNADNARETVIAIEVPRMRSLELGFTGGVAGIRRVILESDDVAFRRDGDRLVVALPPLPADAITAAEVATHIVEPGMVLRFEHADPARRAGDYATGPFPVIARRAADTLEFAQREVVRELGLGDHVERAGLGRIQIMGFDTNAPHDHRDSPPHMHMHLRWPDNTGTQIGHYYIGSDGLLSHNVVGIKGIAAPIRRFARGEAFTTIGVDGSPVYTHRITPEGWLDLGWAGRPLCQIRPAGADGFASGAIVTCPEHAPRRITVRDDIAAGLLTVDTDDVHEVFRYDPDTGRMTSPTEVPRPGPSVFAGEG
;
A
#
# COMPACT_ATOMS: atom_id res chain seq x y z
N MET A 1 28.94 -38.88 57.70
CA MET A 1 30.34 -39.34 57.57
C MET A 1 30.75 -39.19 56.11
N ARG A 2 31.88 -38.50 55.88
CA ARG A 2 32.86 -38.59 54.75
C ARG A 2 32.30 -38.72 53.31
N GLY A 3 32.67 -37.94 52.30
CA GLY A 3 33.72 -36.94 52.08
C GLY A 3 33.96 -36.77 50.57
N PHE A 4 34.49 -35.60 50.15
CA PHE A 4 35.28 -35.25 48.94
C PHE A 4 34.85 -35.80 47.54
N ALA A 5 34.83 -35.02 46.45
CA ALA A 5 35.95 -34.23 45.92
C ALA A 5 35.52 -33.12 44.95
N TRP A 6 36.41 -32.14 44.82
CA TRP A 6 36.34 -30.92 44.01
C TRP A 6 36.73 -31.18 42.55
N GLY A 7 36.04 -30.52 41.63
CA GLY A 7 36.42 -30.37 40.22
C GLY A 7 36.65 -28.89 39.90
N VAL A 8 37.88 -28.56 39.53
CA VAL A 8 38.38 -27.22 39.18
C VAL A 8 37.93 -26.85 37.76
N MET A 9 37.37 -25.66 37.57
CA MET A 9 37.16 -25.07 36.23
C MET A 9 37.80 -23.69 36.20
N ALA A 10 38.73 -23.54 35.25
CA ALA A 10 39.66 -22.43 35.13
C ALA A 10 38.98 -21.12 34.73
N ILE A 11 39.29 -20.05 35.45
CA ILE A 11 38.94 -18.67 35.13
C ILE A 11 40.08 -18.10 34.28
N MET A 12 39.83 -17.86 32.99
CA MET A 12 40.72 -17.05 32.16
C MET A 12 40.50 -15.57 32.48
N LEU A 13 41.46 -14.96 33.19
CA LEU A 13 41.62 -13.51 33.25
C LEU A 13 42.23 -13.02 31.93
N PHE A 14 41.48 -12.24 31.16
CA PHE A 14 42.05 -11.39 30.11
C PHE A 14 42.48 -10.06 30.72
N ALA A 15 43.77 -9.76 30.63
CA ALA A 15 44.37 -8.49 30.99
C ALA A 15 43.90 -7.39 30.02
N ILE A 16 43.26 -6.36 30.55
CA ILE A 16 42.90 -5.14 29.83
C ILE A 16 44.11 -4.21 29.86
N ALA A 17 44.77 -4.04 28.72
CA ALA A 17 45.77 -3.00 28.52
C ALA A 17 45.07 -1.64 28.31
N PRO A 18 45.60 -0.53 28.86
CA PRO A 18 45.02 0.80 28.64
C PRO A 18 45.46 1.32 27.26
N ALA A 19 44.53 1.36 26.30
CA ALA A 19 44.75 2.07 25.05
C ALA A 19 44.46 3.56 25.25
N ALA A 20 45.44 4.38 24.91
CA ALA A 20 45.41 5.83 25.01
C ALA A 20 44.23 6.46 24.26
N ALA A 21 43.50 7.35 24.94
CA ALA A 21 42.47 8.17 24.34
C ALA A 21 43.13 9.25 23.44
N ALA A 22 42.95 9.12 22.14
CA ALA A 22 43.15 10.23 21.20
C ALA A 22 41.93 11.14 21.25
N PRO A 23 42.10 12.48 21.22
CA PRO A 23 40.97 13.39 21.09
C PRO A 23 40.33 13.19 19.71
N LEU A 24 39.08 12.75 19.69
CA LEU A 24 38.24 12.80 18.49
C LEU A 24 37.95 14.28 18.23
N ASP A 25 38.67 14.85 17.27
CA ASP A 25 38.31 16.13 16.67
C ASP A 25 36.87 16.03 16.17
N GLY A 26 36.01 16.83 16.80
CA GLY A 26 34.62 17.02 16.43
C GLY A 26 34.54 17.66 15.05
N ALA A 27 34.50 16.85 14.01
CA ALA A 27 33.90 17.26 12.75
C ALA A 27 32.38 17.33 12.98
N PRO A 28 31.73 18.48 12.80
CA PRO A 28 30.28 18.51 12.78
C PRO A 28 29.85 17.63 11.61
N LEU A 29 29.11 16.56 11.90
CA LEU A 29 28.22 15.94 10.92
C LEU A 29 27.15 16.97 10.59
N ALA A 30 27.52 17.93 9.74
CA ALA A 30 26.57 18.71 8.98
C ALA A 30 25.85 17.70 8.09
N ALA A 31 24.69 17.24 8.54
CA ALA A 31 23.69 16.66 7.66
C ALA A 31 23.34 17.75 6.64
N ALA A 32 24.05 17.74 5.50
CA ALA A 32 23.66 18.49 4.33
C ALA A 32 22.40 17.82 3.78
N ASP A 33 21.26 18.08 4.43
CA ASP A 33 19.96 17.84 3.83
C ASP A 33 19.77 18.95 2.79
N GLY A 34 20.48 18.80 1.67
CA GLY A 34 20.40 19.68 0.52
C GLY A 34 19.00 19.54 -0.06
N THR A 35 18.06 20.31 0.46
CA THR A 35 16.68 20.30 -0.02
C THR A 35 16.68 20.52 -1.52
N ARG A 36 16.21 19.52 -2.28
CA ARG A 36 16.13 19.60 -3.74
C ARG A 36 15.42 20.89 -4.15
N ALA A 37 16.00 21.58 -5.14
CA ALA A 37 15.44 22.82 -5.68
C ALA A 37 14.13 22.59 -6.45
N THR A 38 13.92 21.36 -6.91
CA THR A 38 12.71 20.90 -7.59
C THR A 38 12.02 19.79 -6.80
N VAL A 39 10.72 19.65 -7.05
CA VAL A 39 9.91 18.52 -6.60
C VAL A 39 9.20 17.92 -7.81
N ARG A 40 8.86 16.65 -7.72
CA ARG A 40 8.13 15.93 -8.76
C ARG A 40 6.64 16.02 -8.52
N VAL A 41 5.89 16.35 -9.56
CA VAL A 41 4.43 16.37 -9.56
C VAL A 41 3.89 15.45 -10.64
N VAL A 42 2.85 14.70 -10.31
CA VAL A 42 2.06 13.94 -11.28
C VAL A 42 0.68 14.58 -11.36
N LEU A 43 0.29 14.98 -12.56
CA LEU A 43 -1.04 15.51 -12.85
C LEU A 43 -1.82 14.50 -13.68
N LYS A 44 -3.02 14.14 -13.20
CA LYS A 44 -3.97 13.29 -13.93
C LYS A 44 -5.07 14.17 -14.52
N PHE A 45 -5.20 14.14 -15.85
CA PHE A 45 -6.20 14.88 -16.62
C PHE A 45 -7.29 13.92 -17.07
N VAL A 46 -8.44 13.98 -16.40
CA VAL A 46 -9.54 13.07 -16.70
C VAL A 46 -10.32 13.57 -17.91
N LYS A 47 -10.52 12.68 -18.88
CA LYS A 47 -11.22 12.94 -20.14
C LYS A 47 -12.73 12.71 -19.98
N ARG A 48 -13.51 13.43 -20.78
CA ARG A 48 -14.97 13.23 -20.94
C ARG A 48 -15.30 12.00 -21.79
N GLY A 49 -14.34 11.58 -22.61
CA GLY A 49 -14.42 10.43 -23.49
C GLY A 49 -13.09 10.23 -24.21
N ALA A 50 -12.99 9.18 -25.02
CA ALA A 50 -11.78 8.89 -25.78
C ALA A 50 -11.40 10.09 -26.67
N GLY A 51 -10.12 10.44 -26.68
CA GLY A 51 -9.62 11.59 -27.41
C GLY A 51 -8.12 11.76 -27.24
N ALA A 52 -7.57 12.73 -27.97
CA ALA A 52 -6.14 13.06 -27.92
C ALA A 52 -5.70 13.41 -26.49
N GLY A 53 -4.48 13.00 -26.13
CA GLY A 53 -3.87 13.39 -24.88
C GLY A 53 -3.48 14.87 -24.81
N LEU A 54 -3.01 15.25 -23.63
CA LEU A 54 -2.40 16.56 -23.38
C LEU A 54 -0.87 16.49 -23.45
N ARG A 55 -0.26 17.67 -23.65
CA ARG A 55 1.18 17.89 -23.54
C ARG A 55 1.45 19.18 -22.80
N LEU A 56 2.46 19.21 -21.94
CA LEU A 56 2.92 20.44 -21.29
C LEU A 56 3.40 21.44 -22.36
N ASP A 57 2.97 22.68 -22.25
CA ASP A 57 3.51 23.80 -23.02
C ASP A 57 4.76 24.35 -22.31
N PRO A 58 5.96 24.12 -22.84
CA PRO A 58 7.21 24.49 -22.18
C PRO A 58 7.35 26.01 -22.01
N LYS A 59 6.58 26.84 -22.74
CA LYS A 59 6.61 28.29 -22.59
C LYS A 59 6.00 28.76 -21.27
N THR A 60 5.15 27.95 -20.64
CA THR A 60 4.47 28.31 -19.38
C THR A 60 5.32 28.09 -18.14
N CYS A 61 6.36 27.25 -18.24
CA CYS A 61 7.34 27.08 -17.18
C CYS A 61 8.68 26.66 -17.77
N ALA A 62 9.56 27.62 -18.04
CA ALA A 62 10.89 27.36 -18.58
C ALA A 62 11.80 26.57 -17.63
N ALA A 63 11.50 26.59 -16.32
CA ALA A 63 12.23 25.85 -15.29
C ALA A 63 11.66 24.45 -15.02
N CYS A 64 10.58 24.05 -15.71
CA CYS A 64 9.94 22.76 -15.53
C CYS A 64 10.46 21.75 -16.56
N THR A 65 10.61 20.50 -16.14
CA THR A 65 11.11 19.41 -17.00
C THR A 65 10.12 18.26 -16.97
N LEU A 66 9.77 17.69 -18.13
CA LEU A 66 8.98 16.46 -18.18
C LEU A 66 9.83 15.29 -17.67
N VAL A 67 9.24 14.47 -16.80
CA VAL A 67 9.84 13.19 -16.42
C VAL A 67 9.62 12.22 -17.57
N SER A 68 10.67 11.63 -18.12
CA SER A 68 10.59 10.71 -19.27
C SER A 68 10.68 9.23 -18.89
N ASP A 69 10.83 8.94 -17.60
CA ASP A 69 10.96 7.58 -17.08
C ASP A 69 9.72 6.73 -17.43
N ALA A 70 9.91 5.42 -17.60
CA ALA A 70 8.84 4.50 -17.96
C ALA A 70 7.73 4.50 -16.90
N ASN A 71 6.46 4.41 -17.33
CA ASN A 71 5.28 4.36 -16.46
C ASN A 71 5.05 5.58 -15.54
N TRP A 72 5.77 6.69 -15.75
CA TRP A 72 5.47 7.98 -15.11
C TRP A 72 4.43 8.82 -15.85
N ASN A 73 4.20 8.49 -17.12
CA ASN A 73 3.22 9.16 -17.97
C ASN A 73 2.34 8.12 -18.65
N ALA A 74 1.09 8.47 -18.90
CA ALA A 74 0.14 7.60 -19.58
C ALA A 74 -0.82 8.42 -20.43
N ASP A 75 -1.28 7.86 -21.54
CA ASP A 75 -2.40 8.41 -22.29
C ASP A 75 -3.32 7.27 -22.73
N ASN A 76 -4.54 7.27 -22.21
CA ASN A 76 -5.54 6.24 -22.50
C ASN A 76 -6.92 6.88 -22.75
N ALA A 77 -7.96 6.08 -22.91
CA ALA A 77 -9.30 6.57 -23.22
C ALA A 77 -9.93 7.38 -22.06
N ARG A 78 -9.52 7.12 -20.81
CA ARG A 78 -10.05 7.76 -19.60
C ARG A 78 -9.28 9.01 -19.20
N GLU A 79 -7.96 9.02 -19.39
CA GLU A 79 -7.11 10.04 -18.80
C GLU A 79 -5.79 10.22 -19.54
N THR A 80 -5.16 11.37 -19.30
CA THR A 80 -3.74 11.60 -19.57
C THR A 80 -3.05 11.85 -18.23
N VAL A 81 -1.94 11.16 -17.96
CA VAL A 81 -1.09 11.35 -16.78
C VAL A 81 0.23 11.95 -17.23
N ILE A 82 0.63 13.07 -16.63
CA ILE A 82 1.86 13.77 -16.95
C ILE A 82 2.67 14.01 -15.68
N ALA A 83 3.90 13.52 -15.66
CA ALA A 83 4.87 13.76 -14.59
C ALA A 83 5.84 14.89 -14.96
N ILE A 84 6.05 15.82 -14.03
CA ILE A 84 6.81 17.05 -14.24
C ILE A 84 7.70 17.29 -13.01
N GLU A 85 8.96 17.67 -13.22
CA GLU A 85 9.76 18.30 -12.17
C GLU A 85 9.53 19.80 -12.21
N VAL A 86 9.14 20.37 -11.06
CA VAL A 86 8.76 21.78 -10.92
C VAL A 86 9.58 22.45 -9.81
N PRO A 87 9.81 23.77 -9.87
CA PRO A 87 10.44 24.51 -8.77
C PRO A 87 9.68 24.33 -7.45
N ARG A 88 10.42 23.93 -6.41
CA ARG A 88 9.89 23.70 -5.07
C ARG A 88 9.34 24.99 -4.45
N MET A 89 8.23 24.91 -3.71
CA MET A 89 7.60 26.04 -3.02
C MET A 89 7.33 27.26 -3.93
N ARG A 90 6.81 27.00 -5.13
CA ARG A 90 6.36 28.02 -6.09
C ARG A 90 4.93 27.75 -6.54
N SER A 91 4.11 28.79 -6.57
CA SER A 91 2.82 28.77 -7.26
C SER A 91 3.05 28.95 -8.75
N LEU A 92 2.51 28.06 -9.58
CA LEU A 92 2.74 28.04 -11.02
C LEU A 92 1.42 27.98 -11.78
N GLU A 93 1.34 28.65 -12.94
CA GLU A 93 0.30 28.40 -13.94
C GLU A 93 0.91 27.55 -15.05
N LEU A 94 0.59 26.25 -15.07
CA LEU A 94 1.10 25.31 -16.07
C LEU A 94 0.11 25.23 -17.24
N GLY A 95 0.62 25.47 -18.45
CA GLY A 95 -0.16 25.38 -19.68
C GLY A 95 -0.04 24.00 -20.32
N PHE A 96 -1.14 23.49 -20.85
CA PHE A 96 -1.19 22.24 -21.58
C PHE A 96 -1.94 22.41 -22.90
N THR A 97 -1.46 21.79 -23.97
CA THR A 97 -2.09 21.82 -25.30
C THR A 97 -2.49 20.40 -25.74
N GLY A 98 -3.25 20.29 -26.83
CA GLY A 98 -3.75 19.01 -27.36
C GLY A 98 -5.25 18.83 -27.12
N GLY A 99 -5.66 17.72 -26.50
CA GLY A 99 -7.06 17.36 -26.23
C GLY A 99 -7.82 18.21 -25.20
N VAL A 100 -7.54 19.51 -25.09
CA VAL A 100 -8.04 20.43 -24.04
C VAL A 100 -9.55 20.44 -23.91
N ALA A 101 -10.29 20.44 -25.02
CA ALA A 101 -11.75 20.46 -25.02
C ALA A 101 -12.38 19.23 -24.34
N GLY A 102 -11.67 18.11 -24.35
CA GLY A 102 -12.08 16.82 -23.80
C GLY A 102 -11.85 16.67 -22.29
N ILE A 103 -11.17 17.61 -21.62
CA ILE A 103 -10.83 17.47 -20.20
C ILE A 103 -12.00 17.90 -19.33
N ARG A 104 -12.35 17.07 -18.33
CA ARG A 104 -13.36 17.38 -17.30
C ARG A 104 -12.78 17.72 -15.94
N ARG A 105 -11.64 17.12 -15.56
CA ARG A 105 -11.01 17.26 -14.24
C ARG A 105 -9.50 17.25 -14.37
N VAL A 106 -8.84 17.90 -13.43
CA VAL A 106 -7.39 17.81 -13.24
C VAL A 106 -7.17 17.43 -11.79
N ILE A 107 -6.41 16.37 -11.56
CA ILE A 107 -6.23 15.77 -10.24
C ILE A 107 -4.75 15.87 -9.86
N LEU A 108 -4.53 16.22 -8.59
CA LEU A 108 -3.24 16.18 -7.90
C LEU A 108 -3.44 15.40 -6.61
N GLU A 109 -2.58 14.42 -6.35
CA GLU A 109 -2.81 13.43 -5.29
C GLU A 109 -4.22 12.80 -5.45
N SER A 110 -5.15 13.09 -4.54
CA SER A 110 -6.53 12.59 -4.58
C SER A 110 -7.59 13.69 -4.79
N ASP A 111 -7.16 14.92 -5.04
CA ASP A 111 -8.03 16.09 -5.07
C ASP A 111 -8.06 16.80 -6.43
N ASP A 112 -9.17 17.48 -6.70
CA ASP A 112 -9.33 18.33 -7.87
C ASP A 112 -8.50 19.61 -7.74
N VAL A 113 -7.77 19.94 -8.82
CA VAL A 113 -7.05 21.20 -8.97
C VAL A 113 -7.80 22.10 -9.94
N ALA A 114 -7.89 23.38 -9.59
CA ALA A 114 -8.50 24.38 -10.44
C ALA A 114 -7.76 24.52 -11.78
N PHE A 115 -8.53 24.60 -12.87
CA PHE A 115 -8.01 24.86 -14.20
C PHE A 115 -8.96 25.75 -14.98
N ARG A 116 -8.42 26.47 -15.97
CA ARG A 116 -9.18 27.28 -16.93
C ARG A 116 -8.79 26.93 -18.36
N ARG A 117 -9.68 27.24 -19.31
CA ARG A 117 -9.37 27.15 -20.75
C ARG A 117 -9.03 28.54 -21.26
N ASP A 118 -7.97 28.62 -22.06
CA ASP A 118 -7.44 29.83 -22.64
C ASP A 118 -7.11 29.56 -24.10
N GLY A 119 -8.07 29.82 -25.00
CA GLY A 119 -7.99 29.40 -26.39
C GLY A 119 -7.86 27.88 -26.54
N ASP A 120 -6.76 27.44 -27.14
CA ASP A 120 -6.39 26.04 -27.35
C ASP A 120 -5.57 25.43 -26.19
N ARG A 121 -5.40 26.17 -25.09
CA ARG A 121 -4.63 25.77 -23.92
C ARG A 121 -5.52 25.50 -22.71
N LEU A 122 -5.16 24.51 -21.92
CA LEU A 122 -5.61 24.30 -20.54
C LEU A 122 -4.58 24.92 -19.60
N VAL A 123 -4.98 25.80 -18.70
CA VAL A 123 -4.08 26.37 -17.68
C VAL A 123 -4.46 25.81 -16.32
N VAL A 124 -3.52 25.14 -15.66
CA VAL A 124 -3.68 24.52 -14.33
C VAL A 124 -2.96 25.37 -13.29
N ALA A 125 -3.64 25.72 -12.21
CA ALA A 125 -3.05 26.44 -11.09
C ALA A 125 -2.41 25.44 -10.11
N LEU A 126 -1.09 25.24 -10.20
CA LEU A 126 -0.37 24.36 -9.30
C LEU A 126 0.00 25.11 -7.99
N PRO A 127 -0.40 24.58 -6.81
CA PRO A 127 -0.02 25.18 -5.54
C PRO A 127 1.48 25.00 -5.23
N PRO A 128 2.05 25.76 -4.29
CA PRO A 128 3.42 25.54 -3.86
C PRO A 128 3.55 24.19 -3.15
N LEU A 129 4.43 23.34 -3.67
CA LEU A 129 4.66 21.99 -3.14
C LEU A 129 5.96 21.93 -2.31
N PRO A 130 5.92 21.47 -1.05
CA PRO A 130 7.11 21.29 -0.22
C PRO A 130 7.82 19.96 -0.46
N ALA A 131 7.17 19.00 -1.12
CA ALA A 131 7.68 17.67 -1.41
C ALA A 131 7.05 17.16 -2.71
N ASP A 132 7.48 15.99 -3.15
CA ASP A 132 6.89 15.31 -4.30
C ASP A 132 5.39 15.06 -4.06
N ALA A 133 4.59 15.26 -5.10
CA ALA A 133 3.15 15.01 -5.12
C ALA A 133 2.83 14.14 -6.33
N ILE A 134 2.97 12.83 -6.14
CA ILE A 134 3.02 11.83 -7.22
C ILE A 134 1.81 10.90 -7.25
N THR A 135 1.00 10.80 -6.20
CA THR A 135 0.01 9.71 -6.11
C THR A 135 -1.19 9.83 -7.06
N ALA A 136 -1.27 10.90 -7.85
CA ALA A 136 -2.39 11.15 -8.77
C ALA A 136 -2.66 10.03 -9.78
N ALA A 137 -1.67 9.20 -10.12
CA ALA A 137 -1.84 8.05 -11.01
C ALA A 137 -2.37 6.79 -10.31
N GLU A 138 -2.27 6.72 -8.99
CA GLU A 138 -2.78 5.62 -8.17
C GLU A 138 -4.31 5.69 -8.09
N VAL A 139 -4.96 4.53 -7.99
CA VAL A 139 -6.42 4.43 -7.85
C VAL A 139 -6.71 3.41 -6.76
N ALA A 140 -6.73 3.89 -5.51
CA ALA A 140 -6.83 3.03 -4.35
C ALA A 140 -7.81 3.58 -3.30
N THR A 141 -8.68 2.72 -2.79
CA THR A 141 -9.54 3.04 -1.63
C THR A 141 -8.83 2.66 -0.34
N HIS A 142 -8.79 3.58 0.62
CA HIS A 142 -8.21 3.33 1.95
C HIS A 142 -9.30 3.13 2.99
N ILE A 143 -9.42 1.94 3.55
CA ILE A 143 -10.32 1.60 4.67
C ILE A 143 -9.46 1.54 5.93
N VAL A 144 -9.75 2.41 6.89
CA VAL A 144 -8.96 2.59 8.11
C VAL A 144 -9.71 2.08 9.32
N GLU A 145 -9.05 1.26 10.12
CA GLU A 145 -9.54 0.71 11.37
C GLU A 145 -8.45 0.84 12.44
N PRO A 146 -8.78 0.65 13.74
CA PRO A 146 -7.78 0.65 14.80
C PRO A 146 -6.58 -0.25 14.48
N GLY A 147 -5.39 0.36 14.42
CA GLY A 147 -4.13 -0.29 14.07
C GLY A 147 -4.05 -0.99 12.71
N MET A 148 -4.99 -0.78 11.80
CA MET A 148 -5.02 -1.43 10.49
C MET A 148 -5.45 -0.48 9.36
N VAL A 149 -4.81 -0.62 8.19
CA VAL A 149 -5.21 0.06 6.96
C VAL A 149 -5.28 -0.96 5.82
N LEU A 150 -6.44 -1.06 5.18
CA LEU A 150 -6.62 -1.78 3.93
C LEU A 150 -6.55 -0.76 2.78
N ARG A 151 -5.52 -0.84 1.94
CA ARG A 151 -5.39 -0.07 0.69
C ARG A 151 -5.81 -0.97 -0.48
N PHE A 152 -7.06 -0.83 -0.88
CA PHE A 152 -7.68 -1.62 -1.93
C PHE A 152 -7.31 -1.04 -3.30
N GLU A 153 -6.47 -1.73 -4.08
CA GLU A 153 -6.09 -1.29 -5.44
C GLU A 153 -7.19 -1.59 -6.46
N HIS A 154 -7.67 -0.57 -7.16
CA HIS A 154 -8.65 -0.75 -8.23
C HIS A 154 -7.96 -1.06 -9.57
N ALA A 155 -8.05 -2.31 -10.02
CA ALA A 155 -7.47 -2.72 -11.29
C ALA A 155 -8.43 -2.48 -12.47
N ASP A 156 -8.46 -1.25 -12.97
CA ASP A 156 -9.20 -0.88 -14.18
C ASP A 156 -8.43 -1.34 -15.45
N PRO A 157 -8.99 -2.25 -16.27
CA PRO A 157 -8.34 -2.67 -17.52
C PRO A 157 -8.02 -1.52 -18.49
N ALA A 158 -8.73 -0.39 -18.40
CA ALA A 158 -8.45 0.79 -19.21
C ALA A 158 -7.17 1.54 -18.80
N ARG A 159 -6.65 1.28 -17.59
CA ARG A 159 -5.45 1.89 -17.00
C ARG A 159 -4.23 0.97 -17.01
N ARG A 160 -4.36 -0.25 -17.54
CA ARG A 160 -3.29 -1.26 -17.57
C ARG A 160 -1.96 -0.69 -18.13
N ALA A 161 -0.85 -0.96 -17.46
CA ALA A 161 0.49 -0.55 -17.87
C ALA A 161 1.55 -1.54 -17.36
N GLY A 162 2.83 -1.21 -17.54
CA GLY A 162 3.95 -2.08 -17.16
C GLY A 162 3.81 -3.50 -17.74
N ASP A 163 4.06 -4.50 -16.90
CA ASP A 163 3.99 -5.91 -17.30
C ASP A 163 2.56 -6.36 -17.66
N TYR A 164 1.55 -5.63 -17.19
CA TYR A 164 0.15 -5.86 -17.53
C TYR A 164 -0.31 -5.08 -18.76
N ALA A 165 0.54 -4.31 -19.45
CA ALA A 165 0.14 -3.48 -20.59
C ALA A 165 -0.42 -4.31 -21.77
N THR A 166 0.04 -5.55 -21.95
CA THR A 166 -0.39 -6.43 -23.04
C THR A 166 -0.72 -7.85 -22.53
N GLY A 167 -1.37 -8.66 -23.37
CA GLY A 167 -1.79 -10.02 -23.01
C GLY A 167 -3.09 -10.08 -22.19
N PRO A 168 -3.44 -11.27 -21.65
CA PRO A 168 -4.63 -11.48 -20.84
C PRO A 168 -4.60 -10.64 -19.56
N PHE A 169 -5.74 -10.02 -19.22
CA PHE A 169 -5.89 -9.34 -17.94
C PHE A 169 -6.09 -10.38 -16.82
N PRO A 170 -5.45 -10.22 -15.64
CA PRO A 170 -5.44 -11.25 -14.59
C PRO A 170 -6.74 -11.26 -13.77
N VAL A 171 -7.89 -11.47 -14.42
CA VAL A 171 -9.23 -11.36 -13.81
C VAL A 171 -9.40 -12.27 -12.59
N ILE A 172 -8.98 -13.54 -12.69
CA ILE A 172 -9.09 -14.49 -11.57
C ILE A 172 -8.21 -14.08 -10.40
N ALA A 173 -6.94 -13.75 -10.67
CA ALA A 173 -6.02 -13.33 -9.62
C ALA A 173 -6.45 -12.00 -8.96
N ARG A 174 -7.08 -11.09 -9.71
CA ARG A 174 -7.63 -9.85 -9.14
C ARG A 174 -8.78 -10.11 -8.20
N ARG A 175 -9.78 -10.89 -8.62
CA ARG A 175 -10.91 -11.28 -7.74
C ARG A 175 -10.45 -12.06 -6.51
N ALA A 176 -9.42 -12.89 -6.67
CA ALA A 176 -8.79 -13.59 -5.56
C ALA A 176 -8.11 -12.61 -4.60
N ALA A 177 -7.37 -11.61 -5.10
CA ALA A 177 -6.77 -10.56 -4.27
C ALA A 177 -7.86 -9.78 -3.51
N ASP A 178 -8.91 -9.31 -4.18
CA ASP A 178 -10.03 -8.59 -3.57
C ASP A 178 -10.58 -9.37 -2.36
N THR A 179 -10.83 -10.65 -2.57
CA THR A 179 -11.37 -11.54 -1.53
C THR A 179 -10.38 -11.77 -0.40
N LEU A 180 -9.10 -12.00 -0.72
CA LEU A 180 -8.04 -12.26 0.27
C LEU A 180 -7.79 -11.03 1.16
N GLU A 181 -7.80 -9.83 0.59
CA GLU A 181 -7.63 -8.58 1.33
C GLU A 181 -8.71 -8.44 2.43
N PHE A 182 -9.98 -8.66 2.08
CA PHE A 182 -11.06 -8.61 3.06
C PHE A 182 -11.07 -9.81 4.01
N ALA A 183 -10.69 -11.00 3.56
CA ALA A 183 -10.57 -12.16 4.45
C ALA A 183 -9.46 -12.00 5.49
N GLN A 184 -8.34 -11.37 5.14
CA GLN A 184 -7.29 -11.01 6.10
C GLN A 184 -7.78 -9.95 7.07
N ARG A 185 -8.52 -8.93 6.60
CA ARG A 185 -9.15 -7.93 7.46
C ARG A 185 -10.09 -8.56 8.48
N GLU A 186 -10.91 -9.52 8.08
CA GLU A 186 -11.79 -10.21 9.04
C GLU A 186 -11.02 -11.03 10.07
N VAL A 187 -9.92 -11.70 9.69
CA VAL A 187 -9.04 -12.33 10.69
C VAL A 187 -8.43 -11.30 11.65
N VAL A 188 -7.99 -10.14 11.14
CA VAL A 188 -7.46 -9.05 11.98
C VAL A 188 -8.50 -8.55 12.98
N ARG A 189 -9.76 -8.40 12.55
CA ARG A 189 -10.90 -8.01 13.39
C ARG A 189 -11.24 -9.07 14.43
N GLU A 190 -11.47 -10.31 14.01
CA GLU A 190 -11.87 -11.40 14.92
C GLU A 190 -10.83 -11.65 16.01
N LEU A 191 -9.54 -11.54 15.67
CA LEU A 191 -8.45 -11.77 16.61
C LEU A 191 -8.04 -10.52 17.41
N GLY A 192 -8.57 -9.34 17.10
CA GLY A 192 -8.18 -8.07 17.73
C GLY A 192 -6.71 -7.69 17.48
N LEU A 193 -6.14 -8.08 16.33
CA LEU A 193 -4.72 -7.85 16.02
C LEU A 193 -4.40 -6.37 15.80
N GLY A 194 -5.27 -5.63 15.10
CA GLY A 194 -5.10 -4.19 14.83
C GLY A 194 -5.05 -3.38 16.11
N ASP A 195 -6.10 -3.52 16.91
CA ASP A 195 -6.23 -3.04 18.29
C ASP A 195 -4.97 -3.26 19.15
N HIS A 196 -4.40 -4.46 19.07
CA HIS A 196 -3.21 -4.80 19.82
C HIS A 196 -1.97 -4.02 19.34
N VAL A 197 -1.70 -4.01 18.03
CA VAL A 197 -0.50 -3.34 17.51
C VAL A 197 -0.55 -1.83 17.72
N GLU A 198 -1.76 -1.24 17.68
CA GLU A 198 -1.96 0.17 17.98
C GLU A 198 -1.69 0.48 19.46
N ARG A 199 -2.33 -0.24 20.38
CA ARG A 199 -2.13 -0.03 21.83
C ARG A 199 -0.69 -0.27 22.27
N ALA A 200 -0.01 -1.23 21.64
CA ALA A 200 1.38 -1.53 21.93
C ALA A 200 2.38 -0.62 21.18
N GLY A 201 1.91 0.30 20.32
CA GLY A 201 2.78 1.20 19.56
C GLY A 201 3.69 0.49 18.56
N LEU A 202 3.33 -0.71 18.10
CA LEU A 202 4.16 -1.54 17.21
C LEU A 202 4.10 -1.10 15.74
N GLY A 203 3.14 -0.24 15.40
CA GLY A 203 2.91 0.25 14.04
C GLY A 203 1.47 0.05 13.61
N ARG A 204 1.28 -0.23 12.31
CA ARG A 204 -0.04 -0.53 11.73
C ARG A 204 0.03 -1.71 10.78
N ILE A 205 -0.95 -2.60 10.85
CA ILE A 205 -1.10 -3.68 9.86
C ILE A 205 -1.59 -3.04 8.56
N GLN A 206 -0.89 -3.29 7.45
CA GLN A 206 -1.29 -2.88 6.12
C GLN A 206 -1.63 -4.10 5.29
N ILE A 207 -2.82 -4.08 4.68
CA ILE A 207 -3.31 -5.09 3.74
C ILE A 207 -3.51 -4.38 2.40
N MET A 208 -3.00 -4.96 1.32
CA MET A 208 -3.04 -4.31 0.01
C MET A 208 -3.14 -5.34 -1.12
N GLY A 209 -3.80 -4.97 -2.21
CA GLY A 209 -3.81 -5.74 -3.45
C GLY A 209 -2.53 -5.56 -4.26
N PHE A 210 -2.65 -5.69 -5.57
CA PHE A 210 -1.60 -5.36 -6.54
C PHE A 210 -2.08 -4.37 -7.59
N ASP A 211 -1.17 -3.50 -8.01
CA ASP A 211 -1.38 -2.54 -9.08
C ASP A 211 -1.23 -3.17 -10.48
N THR A 212 -2.14 -2.81 -11.39
CA THR A 212 -2.05 -3.21 -12.82
C THR A 212 -1.68 -2.05 -13.75
N ASN A 213 -1.61 -0.84 -13.21
CA ASN A 213 -1.30 0.43 -13.90
C ASN A 213 0.14 0.92 -13.68
N ALA A 214 0.96 0.15 -12.96
CA ALA A 214 2.39 0.40 -12.74
C ALA A 214 2.75 1.86 -12.34
N PRO A 215 2.07 2.46 -11.35
CA PRO A 215 2.26 3.87 -11.02
C PRO A 215 3.72 4.12 -10.62
N HIS A 216 4.39 5.09 -11.25
CA HIS A 216 5.80 5.44 -10.96
C HIS A 216 6.79 4.29 -11.19
N ASP A 217 6.48 3.38 -12.12
CA ASP A 217 7.23 2.14 -12.37
C ASP A 217 7.20 1.13 -11.21
N HIS A 218 6.24 1.27 -10.28
CA HIS A 218 5.96 0.26 -9.27
C HIS A 218 5.25 -0.94 -9.92
N ARG A 219 6.00 -2.00 -10.22
CA ARG A 219 5.49 -3.18 -10.93
C ARG A 219 5.13 -4.31 -9.97
N ASP A 220 3.84 -4.45 -9.68
CA ASP A 220 3.34 -5.55 -8.85
C ASP A 220 3.07 -6.85 -9.65
N SER A 221 4.05 -7.22 -10.46
CA SER A 221 4.01 -8.43 -11.30
C SER A 221 5.01 -9.47 -10.79
N PRO A 222 4.67 -10.78 -10.81
CA PRO A 222 3.36 -11.37 -11.14
C PRO A 222 2.30 -11.13 -10.04
N PRO A 223 0.99 -11.42 -10.27
CA PRO A 223 -0.07 -11.09 -9.31
C PRO A 223 0.17 -11.58 -7.89
N HIS A 224 0.01 -10.70 -6.91
CA HIS A 224 0.14 -11.01 -5.49
C HIS A 224 -0.70 -10.05 -4.65
N MET A 225 -0.86 -10.36 -3.36
CA MET A 225 -1.39 -9.41 -2.37
C MET A 225 -0.36 -9.24 -1.25
N HIS A 226 -0.54 -8.20 -0.46
CA HIS A 226 0.38 -7.78 0.58
C HIS A 226 -0.29 -7.84 1.95
N MET A 227 0.47 -8.29 2.94
CA MET A 227 0.15 -8.05 4.34
C MET A 227 1.45 -7.81 5.12
N HIS A 228 1.49 -6.73 5.89
CA HIS A 228 2.69 -6.37 6.65
C HIS A 228 2.40 -5.49 7.86
N LEU A 229 3.27 -5.53 8.87
CA LEU A 229 3.22 -4.63 10.01
C LEU A 229 4.14 -3.46 9.67
N ARG A 230 3.55 -2.36 9.18
CA ARG A 230 4.31 -1.16 8.89
C ARG A 230 4.80 -0.56 10.21
N TRP A 231 6.10 -0.63 10.42
CA TRP A 231 6.75 -0.01 11.56
C TRP A 231 6.62 1.53 11.49
N PRO A 232 6.64 2.24 12.63
CA PRO A 232 6.48 3.70 12.67
C PRO A 232 7.40 4.45 11.69
N ASP A 233 8.69 4.07 11.65
CA ASP A 233 9.69 4.70 10.78
C ASP A 233 9.83 4.00 9.41
N ASN A 234 9.00 2.99 9.15
CA ASN A 234 8.93 2.19 7.92
C ASN A 234 10.17 1.31 7.63
N THR A 235 11.36 1.73 8.05
CA THR A 235 12.61 0.97 7.98
C THR A 235 12.51 -0.28 8.86
N GLY A 236 12.86 -1.45 8.33
CA GLY A 236 12.73 -2.74 9.01
C GLY A 236 11.37 -3.44 8.82
N THR A 237 10.38 -2.76 8.22
CA THR A 237 9.08 -3.36 7.89
C THR A 237 9.27 -4.61 7.02
N GLN A 238 8.72 -5.73 7.47
CA GLN A 238 8.72 -6.99 6.72
C GLN A 238 7.47 -7.06 5.84
N ILE A 239 7.65 -6.96 4.52
CA ILE A 239 6.55 -6.92 3.57
C ILE A 239 6.37 -8.31 2.97
N GLY A 240 5.27 -9.00 3.34
CA GLY A 240 4.88 -10.27 2.73
C GLY A 240 4.15 -10.04 1.41
N HIS A 241 4.59 -10.72 0.36
CA HIS A 241 4.02 -10.73 -0.99
C HIS A 241 3.50 -12.14 -1.28
N TYR A 242 2.19 -12.34 -1.18
CA TYR A 242 1.53 -13.64 -1.35
C TYR A 242 1.10 -13.80 -2.80
N TYR A 243 1.84 -14.61 -3.56
CA TYR A 243 1.65 -14.76 -5.00
C TYR A 243 0.45 -15.63 -5.35
N ILE A 244 -0.38 -15.13 -6.26
CA ILE A 244 -1.66 -15.72 -6.66
C ILE A 244 -1.50 -16.37 -8.03
N GLY A 245 -1.86 -17.65 -8.13
CA GLY A 245 -1.88 -18.40 -9.37
C GLY A 245 -3.06 -18.03 -10.28
N SER A 246 -3.03 -18.52 -11.53
CA SER A 246 -4.14 -18.38 -12.46
C SER A 246 -5.42 -19.12 -12.03
N ASP A 247 -5.29 -20.06 -11.10
CA ASP A 247 -6.35 -20.80 -10.42
C ASP A 247 -6.95 -20.04 -9.22
N GLY A 248 -6.44 -18.85 -8.91
CA GLY A 248 -6.90 -18.05 -7.77
C GLY A 248 -6.43 -18.59 -6.42
N LEU A 249 -5.43 -19.47 -6.38
CA LEU A 249 -4.85 -20.01 -5.15
C LEU A 249 -3.47 -19.41 -4.86
N LEU A 250 -3.06 -19.41 -3.59
CA LEU A 250 -1.74 -18.92 -3.20
C LEU A 250 -0.66 -19.95 -3.50
N SER A 251 0.46 -19.51 -4.07
CA SER A 251 1.56 -20.39 -4.46
C SER A 251 2.75 -20.33 -3.50
N HIS A 252 3.12 -19.13 -3.06
CA HIS A 252 4.24 -18.88 -2.17
C HIS A 252 4.17 -17.45 -1.62
N ASN A 253 4.95 -17.19 -0.57
CA ASN A 253 5.15 -15.85 -0.02
C ASN A 253 6.61 -15.42 -0.23
N VAL A 254 6.82 -14.15 -0.54
CA VAL A 254 8.14 -13.53 -0.56
C VAL A 254 8.15 -12.38 0.44
N VAL A 255 9.10 -12.39 1.36
CA VAL A 255 9.25 -11.36 2.37
C VAL A 255 10.50 -10.53 2.09
N GLY A 256 10.28 -9.25 1.80
CA GLY A 256 11.33 -8.24 1.75
C GLY A 256 11.36 -7.41 3.04
N ILE A 257 12.53 -6.84 3.37
CA ILE A 257 12.67 -5.93 4.51
C ILE A 257 12.96 -4.54 3.98
N LYS A 258 12.10 -3.58 4.32
CA LYS A 258 12.19 -2.22 3.81
C LYS A 258 13.33 -1.44 4.42
N GLY A 259 14.06 -0.68 3.61
CA GLY A 259 15.10 0.24 4.07
C GLY A 259 16.37 -0.43 4.61
N ILE A 260 16.45 -1.76 4.57
CA ILE A 260 17.61 -2.54 5.02
C ILE A 260 18.01 -3.48 3.90
N ALA A 261 19.30 -3.54 3.59
CA ALA A 261 19.87 -4.47 2.62
C ALA A 261 19.93 -5.90 3.19
N ALA A 262 18.76 -6.46 3.51
CA ALA A 262 18.61 -7.84 3.96
C ALA A 262 18.20 -8.73 2.78
N PRO A 263 18.64 -10.01 2.75
CA PRO A 263 18.19 -10.94 1.75
C PRO A 263 16.66 -11.11 1.76
N ILE A 264 16.06 -11.05 0.58
CA ILE A 264 14.66 -11.44 0.39
C ILE A 264 14.51 -12.92 0.72
N ARG A 265 13.45 -13.26 1.46
CA ARG A 265 13.17 -14.65 1.86
C ARG A 265 11.93 -15.18 1.17
N ARG A 266 12.02 -16.35 0.57
CA ARG A 266 10.90 -17.07 -0.03
C ARG A 266 10.40 -18.13 0.95
N PHE A 267 9.09 -18.25 1.06
CA PHE A 267 8.40 -19.28 1.84
C PHE A 267 7.43 -20.02 0.90
N ALA A 268 7.67 -21.32 0.71
CA ALA A 268 6.81 -22.21 -0.05
C ALA A 268 5.53 -22.56 0.73
N ARG A 269 4.60 -23.27 0.07
CA ARG A 269 3.46 -23.88 0.76
C ARG A 269 3.93 -24.79 1.90
N GLY A 270 3.28 -24.70 3.04
CA GLY A 270 3.62 -25.39 4.29
C GLY A 270 4.60 -24.62 5.18
N GLU A 271 5.35 -23.66 4.64
CA GLU A 271 6.33 -22.89 5.41
C GLU A 271 5.67 -21.69 6.08
N ALA A 272 5.96 -21.51 7.37
CA ALA A 272 5.44 -20.41 8.16
C ALA A 272 6.43 -19.24 8.18
N PHE A 273 5.88 -18.03 8.12
CA PHE A 273 6.58 -16.79 8.40
C PHE A 273 5.91 -16.10 9.59
N THR A 274 6.71 -15.52 10.49
CA THR A 274 6.19 -14.74 11.62
C THR A 274 6.68 -13.31 11.49
N THR A 275 5.72 -12.38 11.42
CA THR A 275 6.00 -10.96 11.44
C THR A 275 6.39 -10.54 12.85
N ILE A 276 7.50 -9.80 12.97
CA ILE A 276 7.95 -9.23 14.24
C ILE A 276 7.65 -7.72 14.32
N GLY A 277 7.40 -7.26 15.54
CA GLY A 277 7.27 -5.85 15.89
C GLY A 277 8.61 -5.13 15.89
N VAL A 278 8.57 -3.81 16.00
CA VAL A 278 9.76 -2.95 16.08
C VAL A 278 10.65 -3.25 17.29
N ASP A 279 10.06 -3.83 18.34
CA ASP A 279 10.74 -4.32 19.55
C ASP A 279 11.33 -5.73 19.40
N GLY A 280 11.18 -6.36 18.23
CA GLY A 280 11.64 -7.71 17.95
C GLY A 280 10.70 -8.82 18.43
N SER A 281 9.59 -8.49 19.09
CA SER A 281 8.62 -9.47 19.56
C SER A 281 7.81 -10.07 18.39
N PRO A 282 7.44 -11.37 18.45
CA PRO A 282 6.59 -11.96 17.42
C PRO A 282 5.14 -11.47 17.58
N VAL A 283 4.52 -11.03 16.47
CA VAL A 283 3.16 -10.46 16.49
C VAL A 283 2.15 -11.44 15.90
N TYR A 284 2.29 -11.76 14.62
CA TYR A 284 1.40 -12.70 13.92
C TYR A 284 2.17 -13.62 12.98
N THR A 285 1.66 -14.84 12.83
CA THR A 285 2.19 -15.88 11.96
C THR A 285 1.26 -16.11 10.80
N HIS A 286 1.84 -16.43 9.65
CA HIS A 286 1.13 -16.76 8.44
C HIS A 286 1.78 -17.97 7.79
N ARG A 287 0.96 -18.77 7.12
CA ARG A 287 1.41 -19.93 6.36
C ARG A 287 0.47 -20.13 5.18
N ILE A 288 1.03 -20.32 3.99
CA ILE A 288 0.23 -20.83 2.87
C ILE A 288 0.13 -22.33 3.04
N THR A 289 -1.07 -22.92 3.06
CA THR A 289 -1.24 -24.38 3.23
C THR A 289 -0.80 -25.15 1.97
N PRO A 290 -0.58 -26.48 2.02
CA PRO A 290 -0.31 -27.28 0.82
C PRO A 290 -1.34 -27.11 -0.31
N GLU A 291 -2.60 -26.86 0.05
CA GLU A 291 -3.72 -26.62 -0.85
C GLU A 291 -3.68 -25.22 -1.49
N GLY A 292 -2.85 -24.31 -0.98
CA GLY A 292 -2.79 -22.91 -1.43
C GLY A 292 -3.76 -21.98 -0.70
N TRP A 293 -4.22 -22.37 0.49
CA TRP A 293 -5.02 -21.54 1.39
C TRP A 293 -4.12 -20.68 2.28
N LEU A 294 -4.69 -19.80 3.09
CA LEU A 294 -3.90 -18.96 4.01
C LEU A 294 -4.30 -19.25 5.45
N ASP A 295 -3.33 -19.70 6.26
CA ASP A 295 -3.44 -19.64 7.71
C ASP A 295 -2.85 -18.32 8.21
N LEU A 296 -3.55 -17.66 9.14
CA LEU A 296 -3.16 -16.37 9.72
C LEU A 296 -3.62 -16.29 11.18
N GLY A 297 -2.78 -15.78 12.07
CA GLY A 297 -3.20 -15.47 13.43
C GLY A 297 -2.06 -15.08 14.35
N TRP A 298 -2.35 -14.96 15.64
CA TRP A 298 -1.37 -14.68 16.68
C TRP A 298 -0.17 -15.62 16.63
N ALA A 299 1.03 -15.07 16.80
CA ALA A 299 2.23 -15.88 16.86
C ALA A 299 2.17 -16.86 18.05
N GLY A 300 2.45 -18.14 17.78
CA GLY A 300 2.45 -19.20 18.80
C GLY A 300 1.06 -19.64 19.29
N ARG A 301 -0.04 -19.18 18.68
CA ARG A 301 -1.41 -19.63 18.99
C ARG A 301 -2.01 -20.40 17.81
N PRO A 302 -3.15 -21.09 18.01
CA PRO A 302 -3.91 -21.65 16.90
C PRO A 302 -4.27 -20.56 15.87
N LEU A 303 -4.04 -20.86 14.59
CA LEU A 303 -4.25 -19.93 13.49
C LEU A 303 -5.69 -20.01 12.98
N CYS A 304 -6.20 -18.89 12.47
CA CYS A 304 -7.38 -18.92 11.62
C CYS A 304 -7.01 -19.46 10.25
N GLN A 305 -7.96 -20.14 9.61
CA GLN A 305 -7.82 -20.59 8.23
C GLN A 305 -8.74 -19.80 7.31
N ILE A 306 -8.15 -19.27 6.23
CA ILE A 306 -8.84 -18.61 5.12
C ILE A 306 -8.74 -19.55 3.92
N ARG A 307 -9.87 -20.16 3.52
CA ARG A 307 -9.96 -21.12 2.40
C ARG A 307 -10.93 -20.62 1.32
N PRO A 308 -10.78 -21.03 0.05
CA PRO A 308 -11.70 -20.63 -1.01
C PRO A 308 -13.10 -21.20 -0.77
N ALA A 309 -14.11 -20.43 -1.21
CA ALA A 309 -15.52 -20.78 -1.05
C ALA A 309 -16.12 -21.54 -2.25
N GLY A 310 -15.34 -21.73 -3.32
CA GLY A 310 -15.76 -22.38 -4.57
C GLY A 310 -14.59 -22.90 -5.40
N ALA A 311 -14.87 -23.33 -6.63
CA ALA A 311 -13.92 -24.03 -7.48
C ALA A 311 -12.86 -23.13 -8.14
N ASP A 312 -13.15 -21.83 -8.33
CA ASP A 312 -12.23 -20.86 -8.96
C ASP A 312 -11.26 -20.23 -7.95
N GLY A 313 -10.83 -21.01 -6.95
CA GLY A 313 -10.00 -20.51 -5.85
C GLY A 313 -10.67 -19.35 -5.09
N PHE A 314 -9.88 -18.38 -4.64
CA PHE A 314 -10.38 -17.23 -3.89
C PHE A 314 -11.23 -16.27 -4.74
N ALA A 315 -11.23 -16.39 -6.07
CA ALA A 315 -12.13 -15.60 -6.92
C ALA A 315 -13.62 -15.93 -6.71
N SER A 316 -13.92 -17.08 -6.09
CA SER A 316 -15.28 -17.50 -5.70
C SER A 316 -15.72 -16.98 -4.32
N GLY A 317 -14.90 -16.19 -3.64
CA GLY A 317 -15.07 -15.83 -2.23
C GLY A 317 -14.22 -16.70 -1.29
N ALA A 318 -14.27 -16.37 0.00
CA ALA A 318 -13.52 -17.04 1.06
C ALA A 318 -14.43 -17.55 2.18
N ILE A 319 -13.94 -18.54 2.90
CA ILE A 319 -14.48 -18.98 4.18
C ILE A 319 -13.35 -18.81 5.20
N VAL A 320 -13.59 -17.98 6.21
CA VAL A 320 -12.69 -17.76 7.35
C VAL A 320 -13.15 -18.62 8.51
N THR A 321 -12.23 -19.36 9.14
CA THR A 321 -12.51 -20.17 10.31
C THR A 321 -11.44 -19.89 11.37
N CYS A 322 -11.82 -19.16 12.41
CA CYS A 322 -10.97 -18.88 13.56
C CYS A 322 -11.29 -19.81 14.73
N PRO A 323 -10.32 -20.12 15.60
CA PRO A 323 -10.57 -20.85 16.85
C PRO A 323 -11.65 -20.13 17.67
N GLU A 324 -12.64 -20.86 18.19
CA GLU A 324 -13.73 -20.31 19.02
C GLU A 324 -14.73 -19.37 18.30
N HIS A 325 -14.59 -19.17 16.99
CA HIS A 325 -15.51 -18.39 16.17
C HIS A 325 -16.25 -19.27 15.16
N ALA A 326 -17.49 -18.90 14.83
CA ALA A 326 -18.23 -19.53 13.76
C ALA A 326 -17.57 -19.21 12.39
N PRO A 327 -17.55 -20.14 11.43
CA PRO A 327 -17.03 -19.85 10.10
C PRO A 327 -17.79 -18.72 9.43
N ARG A 328 -17.04 -17.77 8.83
CA ARG A 328 -17.57 -16.62 8.10
C ARG A 328 -17.39 -16.80 6.60
N ARG A 329 -18.44 -16.59 5.81
CA ARG A 329 -18.32 -16.54 4.34
C ARG A 329 -18.19 -15.09 3.90
N ILE A 330 -17.18 -14.82 3.08
CA ILE A 330 -16.87 -13.49 2.55
C ILE A 330 -16.94 -13.51 1.03
N THR A 331 -17.64 -12.54 0.45
CA THR A 331 -17.60 -12.23 -0.99
C THR A 331 -17.39 -10.75 -1.21
N VAL A 332 -16.58 -10.42 -2.22
CA VAL A 332 -16.22 -9.04 -2.55
C VAL A 332 -16.56 -8.77 -4.01
N ARG A 333 -17.08 -7.58 -4.28
CA ARG A 333 -17.34 -7.11 -5.64
C ARG A 333 -16.93 -5.66 -5.77
N ASP A 334 -16.06 -5.39 -6.73
CA ASP A 334 -15.71 -4.02 -7.14
C ASP A 334 -16.38 -3.66 -8.48
N ASP A 335 -17.26 -2.67 -8.45
CA ASP A 335 -17.86 -2.03 -9.62
C ASP A 335 -17.16 -0.68 -9.88
N ILE A 336 -16.05 -0.76 -10.62
CA ILE A 336 -15.20 0.37 -11.00
C ILE A 336 -15.96 1.44 -11.78
N ALA A 337 -16.94 1.03 -12.59
CA ALA A 337 -17.71 2.00 -13.37
C ALA A 337 -18.63 2.84 -12.48
N ALA A 338 -19.21 2.22 -11.45
CA ALA A 338 -20.09 2.87 -10.49
C ALA A 338 -19.37 3.52 -9.30
N GLY A 339 -18.08 3.21 -9.09
CA GLY A 339 -17.36 3.64 -7.88
C GLY A 339 -17.91 2.99 -6.62
N LEU A 340 -18.17 1.68 -6.71
CA LEU A 340 -18.88 0.92 -5.67
C LEU A 340 -18.13 -0.37 -5.34
N LEU A 341 -17.67 -0.49 -4.11
CA LEU A 341 -17.11 -1.71 -3.56
C LEU A 341 -18.10 -2.29 -2.54
N THR A 342 -18.50 -3.54 -2.76
CA THR A 342 -19.43 -4.27 -1.89
C THR A 342 -18.71 -5.45 -1.25
N VAL A 343 -18.92 -5.63 0.05
CA VAL A 343 -18.40 -6.77 0.82
C VAL A 343 -19.55 -7.39 1.60
N ASP A 344 -19.81 -8.66 1.34
CA ASP A 344 -20.79 -9.45 2.09
C ASP A 344 -20.04 -10.40 3.02
N THR A 345 -20.30 -10.31 4.32
CA THR A 345 -19.79 -11.22 5.35
C THR A 345 -20.99 -11.81 6.10
N ASP A 346 -21.37 -13.03 5.76
CA ASP A 346 -22.62 -13.67 6.22
C ASP A 346 -23.87 -12.78 6.07
N ASP A 347 -24.36 -12.21 7.18
CA ASP A 347 -25.52 -11.33 7.27
C ASP A 347 -25.17 -9.82 7.24
N VAL A 348 -23.88 -9.48 7.19
CA VAL A 348 -23.38 -8.11 7.10
C VAL A 348 -23.10 -7.73 5.65
N HIS A 349 -23.66 -6.59 5.23
CA HIS A 349 -23.46 -6.00 3.91
C HIS A 349 -22.78 -4.64 4.03
N GLU A 350 -21.48 -4.57 3.72
CA GLU A 350 -20.71 -3.33 3.69
C GLU A 350 -20.68 -2.75 2.27
N VAL A 351 -20.91 -1.43 2.16
CA VAL A 351 -20.91 -0.71 0.89
C VAL A 351 -20.00 0.51 0.99
N PHE A 352 -18.92 0.50 0.22
CA PHE A 352 -17.98 1.61 0.11
C PHE A 352 -18.21 2.32 -1.21
N ARG A 353 -18.44 3.63 -1.15
CA ARG A 353 -18.53 4.48 -2.34
C ARG A 353 -17.24 5.23 -2.50
N TYR A 354 -16.71 5.28 -3.70
CA TYR A 354 -15.45 5.96 -4.00
C TYR A 354 -15.52 6.67 -5.36
N ASP A 355 -14.59 7.59 -5.59
CA ASP A 355 -14.42 8.28 -6.86
C ASP A 355 -13.66 7.38 -7.85
N PRO A 356 -14.26 6.94 -8.99
CA PRO A 356 -13.61 6.05 -9.96
C PRO A 356 -12.32 6.57 -10.62
N ASP A 357 -12.01 7.86 -10.47
CA ASP A 357 -10.82 8.47 -11.03
C ASP A 357 -9.62 8.43 -10.07
N THR A 358 -9.88 8.37 -8.76
CA THR A 358 -8.86 8.49 -7.70
C THR A 358 -8.86 7.34 -6.71
N GLY A 359 -9.96 6.59 -6.59
CA GLY A 359 -10.18 5.65 -5.48
C GLY A 359 -10.52 6.35 -4.15
N ARG A 360 -10.61 7.68 -4.12
CA ARG A 360 -10.90 8.41 -2.87
C ARG A 360 -12.31 8.07 -2.38
N MET A 361 -12.43 7.69 -1.11
CA MET A 361 -13.71 7.36 -0.51
C MET A 361 -14.65 8.58 -0.48
N THR A 362 -15.90 8.35 -0.84
CA THR A 362 -17.00 9.34 -0.84
C THR A 362 -18.10 8.99 0.15
N SER A 363 -18.21 7.72 0.57
CA SER A 363 -18.97 7.32 1.75
C SER A 363 -18.30 7.84 3.04
N PRO A 364 -19.08 8.12 4.10
CA PRO A 364 -18.51 8.54 5.39
C PRO A 364 -17.56 7.47 5.95
N THR A 365 -16.39 7.91 6.42
CA THR A 365 -15.37 7.07 7.06
C THR A 365 -15.29 7.27 8.57
N GLU A 366 -15.84 8.38 9.07
CA GLU A 366 -15.78 8.76 10.46
C GLU A 366 -17.18 9.15 10.94
N VAL A 367 -17.46 8.91 12.22
CA VAL A 367 -18.62 9.49 12.89
C VAL A 367 -18.46 11.02 12.87
N PRO A 368 -19.49 11.79 12.48
CA PRO A 368 -19.42 13.24 12.55
C PRO A 368 -19.01 13.68 13.96
N ARG A 369 -18.01 14.57 14.05
CA ARG A 369 -17.57 15.08 15.35
C ARG A 369 -18.76 15.73 16.06
N PRO A 370 -18.97 15.45 17.35
CA PRO A 370 -20.01 16.11 18.11
C PRO A 370 -19.87 17.63 17.97
N GLY A 371 -21.00 18.34 17.93
CA GLY A 371 -20.98 19.80 17.93
C GLY A 371 -20.21 20.33 19.15
N PRO A 372 -19.69 21.56 19.08
CA PRO A 372 -18.79 22.13 20.09
C PRO A 372 -19.37 22.20 21.52
N SER A 373 -20.67 21.93 21.70
CA SER A 373 -21.37 21.90 22.99
C SER A 373 -21.48 20.51 23.62
N VAL A 374 -21.05 19.45 22.96
CA VAL A 374 -21.06 18.09 23.51
C VAL A 374 -19.64 17.73 23.92
N PHE A 375 -19.38 17.77 25.23
CA PHE A 375 -18.14 17.27 25.83
C PHE A 375 -18.09 15.76 25.61
N ALA A 376 -17.33 15.29 24.62
CA ALA A 376 -16.90 13.90 24.55
C ALA A 376 -15.61 13.81 25.36
N GLY A 377 -15.74 13.42 26.64
CA GLY A 377 -14.57 13.17 27.48
C GLY A 377 -13.71 12.06 26.87
N GLU A 378 -12.39 12.26 26.88
CA GLU A 378 -11.40 11.26 26.56
C GLU A 378 -11.62 10.04 27.46
N GLY A 379 -11.91 8.89 26.84
CA GLY A 379 -11.93 7.58 27.49
C GLY A 379 -10.67 6.82 27.12
#